data_AF-A0A7S0L2Y6-F1
#
_entry.id   AF-A0A7S0L2Y6-F1
#
_cell.length_a   1.000
_cell.length_b   1.000
_cell.length_c   1.000
_cell.angle_alpha   90.00
_cell.angle_beta   90.00
_cell.angle_gamma   90.00
#
_symmetry.space_group_name_H-M   'P 1'
#
loop_
_entity.id
_entity.type
_entity.pdbx_description
1 polymer ?
#
loop_
_entity_poly.entity_id
_entity_poly.type
_entity_poly.pdbx_seq_one_letter_code
_entity_poly.pdbx_strand_id
1 'polypeptide(L)'
;GRTGYPLVDAAMTQLWHMGWIPNYMRHVVASFLVEFLNIDWRRGEEWFDKTLVDSDVAINAYMWQNGGHSGMDQWNFVMHPVFAAKSCDPEGDYVRRWLPQLSGLPVEYIHCPWEAPFAMRAAAKLQLGRNYPKRIVLDLE
;
A
#
# COMPACT_ATOMS: atom_id res chain seq x y z
N GLY A 1 -1.58 -3.95 -6.72
CA GLY A 1 -0.42 -3.93 -5.83
C GLY A 1 0.82 -4.44 -6.53
N ARG A 2 1.52 -3.58 -7.25
CA ARG A 2 2.84 -3.89 -7.85
C ARG A 2 3.82 -2.72 -7.69
N THR A 3 3.67 -1.92 -6.64
CA THR A 3 4.47 -0.71 -6.38
C THR A 3 5.85 -1.05 -5.82
N GLY A 4 6.02 -2.26 -5.29
CA GLY A 4 7.22 -2.67 -4.57
C GLY A 4 7.18 -2.30 -3.09
N TYR A 5 6.10 -1.66 -2.60
CA TYR A 5 5.87 -1.33 -1.19
C TYR A 5 4.89 -2.34 -0.57
N PRO A 6 5.35 -3.23 0.33
CA PRO A 6 4.58 -4.41 0.75
C PRO A 6 3.20 -4.09 1.33
N LEU A 7 3.07 -3.08 2.18
CA LEU A 7 1.77 -2.72 2.77
C LEU A 7 0.78 -2.22 1.71
N VAL A 8 1.23 -1.33 0.82
CA VAL A 8 0.43 -0.81 -0.30
C VAL A 8 0.03 -1.95 -1.24
N ASP A 9 0.98 -2.83 -1.55
CA ASP A 9 0.75 -3.95 -2.45
C ASP A 9 -0.19 -4.99 -1.86
N ALA A 10 -0.06 -5.30 -0.57
CA ALA A 10 -0.96 -6.16 0.18
C ALA A 10 -2.37 -5.59 0.21
N ALA A 11 -2.53 -4.30 0.54
CA ALA A 11 -3.83 -3.62 0.55
C ALA A 11 -4.50 -3.63 -0.81
N MET A 12 -3.79 -3.25 -1.87
CA MET A 12 -4.35 -3.25 -3.22
C MET A 12 -4.65 -4.69 -3.73
N THR A 13 -3.95 -5.70 -3.22
CA THR A 13 -4.25 -7.11 -3.51
C THR A 13 -5.50 -7.56 -2.76
N GLN A 14 -5.62 -7.23 -1.47
CA GLN A 14 -6.82 -7.49 -0.69
C GLN A 14 -8.06 -6.85 -1.34
N LEU A 15 -7.96 -5.57 -1.72
CA LEU A 15 -9.07 -4.84 -2.36
C LEU A 15 -9.58 -5.58 -3.59
N TRP A 16 -8.67 -6.02 -4.47
CA TRP A 16 -9.04 -6.74 -5.69
C TRP A 16 -9.72 -8.09 -5.41
N HIS A 17 -9.27 -8.80 -4.37
CA HIS A 17 -9.77 -10.15 -4.07
C HIS A 17 -11.04 -10.16 -3.21
N MET A 18 -11.20 -9.20 -2.30
CA MET A 18 -12.31 -9.18 -1.34
C MET A 18 -13.32 -8.05 -1.58
N GLY A 19 -12.97 -7.07 -2.42
CA GLY A 19 -13.74 -5.84 -2.56
C GLY A 19 -13.74 -4.97 -1.30
N TRP A 20 -12.83 -5.20 -0.36
CA TRP A 20 -12.80 -4.47 0.91
C TRP A 20 -11.39 -4.42 1.48
N ILE A 21 -11.02 -3.27 2.05
CA ILE A 21 -9.79 -3.11 2.85
C ILE A 21 -10.07 -2.30 4.13
N PRO A 22 -9.30 -2.53 5.21
CA PRO A 22 -9.43 -1.76 6.45
C PRO A 22 -9.27 -0.27 6.20
N ASN A 23 -9.97 0.56 6.97
CA ASN A 23 -9.96 2.03 6.80
C ASN A 23 -8.53 2.61 6.81
N TYR A 24 -7.67 2.14 7.71
CA TYR A 24 -6.28 2.57 7.77
C TYR A 24 -5.52 2.30 6.46
N MET A 25 -5.79 1.16 5.80
CA MET A 25 -5.18 0.84 4.51
C MET A 25 -5.70 1.73 3.39
N ARG A 26 -6.97 2.17 3.44
CA ARG A 26 -7.51 3.16 2.50
C ARG A 26 -6.70 4.45 2.54
N HIS A 27 -6.38 4.94 3.74
CA HIS A 27 -5.53 6.12 3.90
C HIS A 27 -4.11 5.89 3.37
N VAL A 28 -3.50 4.75 3.69
CA VAL A 28 -2.14 4.43 3.21
C VAL A 28 -2.07 4.40 1.68
N VAL A 29 -3.00 3.72 1.00
CA VAL A 29 -2.97 3.65 -0.47
C VAL A 29 -3.35 4.97 -1.13
N ALA A 30 -4.23 5.76 -0.51
CA ALA A 30 -4.59 7.10 -0.98
C ALA A 30 -3.41 8.07 -0.87
N SER A 31 -2.75 8.15 0.31
CA SER A 31 -1.52 8.93 0.47
C SER A 31 -0.43 8.45 -0.49
N PHE A 32 -0.28 7.14 -0.69
CA PHE A 32 0.68 6.62 -1.66
C PHE A 32 0.41 7.13 -3.08
N LEU A 33 -0.84 7.08 -3.52
CA LEU A 33 -1.24 7.55 -4.85
C LEU A 33 -1.02 9.05 -5.04
N VAL A 34 -1.46 9.86 -4.08
CA VAL A 34 -1.45 11.32 -4.22
C VAL A 34 -0.07 11.89 -3.92
N GLU A 35 0.50 11.59 -2.76
CA GLU A 35 1.71 12.26 -2.26
C GLU A 35 2.98 11.70 -2.89
N PHE A 36 3.05 10.38 -3.03
CA PHE A 36 4.29 9.72 -3.48
C PHE A 36 4.33 9.46 -4.99
N LEU A 37 3.17 9.25 -5.62
CA LEU A 37 3.09 9.09 -7.08
C LEU A 37 2.70 10.38 -7.82
N ASN A 38 2.26 11.42 -7.11
CA ASN A 38 1.74 12.66 -7.71
C ASN A 38 0.63 12.40 -8.76
N ILE A 39 -0.24 11.42 -8.48
CA ILE A 39 -1.37 11.07 -9.34
C ILE A 39 -2.63 11.76 -8.81
N ASP A 40 -3.41 12.34 -9.74
CA ASP A 40 -4.71 12.95 -9.43
C ASP A 40 -5.61 11.97 -8.65
N TRP A 41 -6.09 12.41 -7.49
CA TRP A 41 -6.91 11.63 -6.56
C TRP A 41 -8.16 11.03 -7.22
N ARG A 42 -8.71 11.67 -8.26
CA ARG A 42 -9.88 11.18 -9.00
C ARG A 42 -9.64 9.81 -9.62
N ARG A 43 -8.38 9.48 -9.96
CA ARG A 43 -8.02 8.14 -10.44
C ARG A 43 -8.20 7.07 -9.37
N GLY A 44 -7.90 7.42 -8.12
CA GLY A 44 -8.11 6.56 -6.97
C GLY A 44 -9.59 6.40 -6.65
N GLU A 45 -10.33 7.51 -6.68
CA GLU A 45 -11.78 7.56 -6.50
C GLU A 45 -12.51 6.65 -7.50
N GLU A 46 -12.25 6.81 -8.80
CA GLU A 46 -12.82 5.97 -9.86
C GLU A 46 -12.49 4.48 -9.70
N TRP A 47 -11.30 4.17 -9.18
CA TRP A 47 -10.89 2.78 -8.93
C TRP A 47 -11.62 2.20 -7.73
N PHE A 48 -11.71 2.96 -6.64
CA PHE A 48 -12.41 2.55 -5.42
C PHE A 48 -13.90 2.38 -5.68
N ASP A 49 -14.52 3.26 -6.48
CA ASP A 49 -15.93 3.14 -6.83
C ASP A 49 -16.26 1.81 -7.53
N LYS A 50 -15.33 1.34 -8.38
CA LYS A 50 -15.49 0.08 -9.13
C LYS A 50 -15.10 -1.17 -8.36
N THR A 51 -14.33 -1.05 -7.28
CA THR A 51 -13.73 -2.22 -6.61
C THR A 51 -14.16 -2.42 -5.18
N LEU A 52 -14.65 -1.38 -4.50
CA LEU A 52 -15.20 -1.53 -3.17
C LEU A 52 -16.63 -2.09 -3.23
N VAL A 53 -16.86 -3.17 -2.49
CA VAL A 53 -18.20 -3.70 -2.25
C VAL A 53 -19.05 -2.76 -1.39
N ASP A 54 -18.38 -1.90 -0.61
CA ASP A 54 -18.99 -0.87 0.22
C ASP A 54 -18.85 0.54 -0.37
N SER A 55 -18.67 0.65 -1.69
CA SER A 55 -18.63 1.96 -2.35
C SER A 55 -19.95 2.71 -2.10
N ASP A 56 -19.81 3.90 -1.53
CA ASP A 56 -20.87 4.90 -1.43
C ASP A 56 -20.36 6.17 -2.11
N VAL A 57 -21.15 6.70 -3.05
CA VAL A 57 -20.73 7.82 -3.91
C VAL A 57 -20.35 9.07 -3.11
N ALA A 58 -21.04 9.34 -1.99
CA ALA A 58 -20.75 10.51 -1.18
C ALA A 58 -19.51 10.29 -0.31
N ILE A 59 -19.43 9.14 0.35
CA ILE A 59 -18.30 8.83 1.24
C ILE A 59 -16.99 8.66 0.44
N ASN A 60 -17.03 7.95 -0.69
CA ASN A 60 -15.85 7.74 -1.53
C ASN A 60 -15.29 9.07 -2.03
N ALA A 61 -16.15 9.90 -2.64
CA ALA A 61 -15.74 11.21 -3.14
C ALA A 61 -15.22 12.11 -2.01
N TYR A 62 -15.89 12.17 -0.86
CA TYR A 62 -15.47 12.98 0.29
C TYR A 62 -14.08 12.57 0.80
N MET A 63 -13.86 11.27 1.01
CA MET A 63 -12.58 10.78 1.53
C MET A 63 -11.42 11.01 0.56
N TRP A 64 -11.66 10.84 -0.75
CA TRP A 64 -10.64 11.13 -1.77
C TRP A 64 -10.36 12.63 -1.94
N GLN A 65 -11.36 13.50 -1.78
CA GLN A 65 -11.15 14.95 -1.75
C GLN A 65 -10.27 15.37 -0.55
N ASN A 66 -10.45 14.74 0.61
CA ASN A 66 -9.65 15.02 1.80
C ASN A 66 -8.18 14.62 1.60
N GLY A 67 -7.93 13.41 1.07
CA GLY A 67 -6.57 12.95 0.75
C GLY A 67 -5.96 13.65 -0.46
N GLY A 68 -6.77 14.20 -1.36
CA GLY A 68 -6.36 14.98 -2.53
C GLY A 68 -6.22 16.49 -2.28
N HIS A 69 -6.23 16.93 -1.01
CA HIS A 69 -6.09 18.33 -0.61
C HIS A 69 -7.04 19.30 -1.34
N SER A 70 -8.27 18.86 -1.61
CA SER A 70 -9.28 19.67 -2.30
C SER A 70 -10.63 19.72 -1.57
N GLY A 71 -10.80 18.92 -0.51
CA GLY A 71 -11.98 18.94 0.35
C GLY A 71 -12.02 20.12 1.33
N MET A 72 -13.15 20.26 2.03
CA MET A 72 -13.29 21.24 3.12
C MET A 72 -12.55 20.82 4.40
N ASP A 73 -12.29 19.51 4.58
CA ASP A 73 -11.60 18.92 5.73
C ASP A 73 -10.39 18.11 5.27
N GLN A 74 -9.41 18.81 4.71
CA GLN A 74 -8.22 18.20 4.12
C GLN A 74 -7.39 17.48 5.17
N TRP A 75 -6.79 16.35 4.79
CA TRP A 75 -5.83 15.69 5.66
C TRP A 75 -4.60 16.57 5.83
N ASN A 76 -4.20 16.81 7.09
CA ASN A 76 -2.98 17.53 7.44
C ASN A 76 -1.82 16.57 7.76
N PHE A 77 -1.86 15.36 7.20
CA PHE A 77 -0.88 14.31 7.44
C PHE A 77 -0.66 13.48 6.18
N VAL A 78 0.55 12.95 6.04
CA VAL A 78 0.91 12.01 4.97
C VAL A 78 1.28 10.66 5.56
N MET A 79 0.66 9.59 5.06
CA MET A 79 0.95 8.23 5.53
C MET A 79 2.18 7.67 4.80
N HIS A 80 3.35 7.78 5.44
CA HIS A 80 4.56 7.17 4.91
C HIS A 80 4.43 5.64 4.84
N PRO A 81 4.56 5.00 3.66
CA PRO A 81 4.14 3.61 3.44
C PRO A 81 4.90 2.60 4.31
N VAL A 82 6.17 2.87 4.63
CA VAL A 82 6.99 1.99 5.49
C VAL A 82 6.70 2.22 6.97
N PHE A 83 6.48 3.46 7.40
CA PHE A 83 6.23 3.76 8.82
C PHE A 83 4.83 3.30 9.22
N ALA A 84 3.84 3.53 8.34
CA ALA A 84 2.51 2.97 8.50
C ALA A 84 2.57 1.45 8.65
N ALA A 85 3.33 0.75 7.79
CA ALA A 85 3.49 -0.71 7.84
C ALA A 85 4.07 -1.21 9.16
N LYS A 86 5.15 -0.60 9.63
CA LYS A 86 5.77 -0.97 10.91
C LYS A 86 4.85 -0.73 12.11
N SER A 87 3.94 0.25 12.01
CA SER A 87 2.99 0.59 13.07
C SER A 87 1.76 -0.33 13.07
N CYS A 88 1.15 -0.57 11.90
CA CYS A 88 -0.11 -1.31 11.80
C CYS A 88 0.05 -2.82 11.56
N ASP A 89 1.20 -3.27 11.11
CA ASP A 89 1.51 -4.68 10.81
C ASP A 89 2.93 -5.04 11.33
N PRO A 90 3.23 -4.88 12.64
CA PRO A 90 4.60 -5.01 13.17
C PRO A 90 5.26 -6.36 12.87
N GLU A 91 4.48 -7.46 12.89
CA GLU A 91 4.96 -8.82 12.59
C GLU A 91 4.92 -9.17 11.09
N GLY A 92 4.31 -8.31 10.27
CA GLY A 92 4.17 -8.51 8.84
C GLY A 92 3.11 -9.52 8.43
N ASP A 93 2.27 -10.00 9.36
CA ASP A 93 1.26 -11.03 9.11
C ASP A 93 0.26 -10.64 8.02
N TYR A 94 -0.14 -9.37 7.99
CA TYR A 94 -1.02 -8.85 6.94
C TYR A 94 -0.34 -8.91 5.58
N VAL A 95 0.93 -8.48 5.50
CA VAL A 95 1.74 -8.60 4.28
C VAL A 95 1.92 -10.07 3.87
N ARG A 96 2.25 -10.99 4.80
CA ARG A 96 2.44 -12.42 4.46
C ARG A 96 1.17 -13.05 3.91
N ARG A 97 0.01 -12.67 4.44
CA ARG A 97 -1.29 -13.18 4.00
C ARG A 97 -1.58 -12.80 2.54
N TRP A 98 -1.36 -11.54 2.18
CA TRP A 98 -1.72 -11.02 0.86
C TRP A 98 -0.59 -11.11 -0.18
N LEU A 99 0.66 -11.24 0.28
CA LEU A 99 1.86 -11.35 -0.54
C LEU A 99 2.67 -12.59 -0.12
N PRO A 100 2.17 -13.81 -0.40
CA PRO A 100 2.82 -15.05 0.04
C PRO A 100 4.26 -15.21 -0.47
N GLN A 101 4.64 -14.56 -1.57
CA GLN A 101 6.01 -14.50 -2.07
C GLN A 101 7.00 -13.81 -1.11
N LEU A 102 6.50 -13.01 -0.15
CA LEU A 102 7.30 -12.36 0.89
C LEU A 102 7.30 -13.16 2.21
N SER A 103 6.52 -14.24 2.32
CA SER A 103 6.33 -14.99 3.56
C SER A 103 7.58 -15.69 4.10
N GLY A 104 8.62 -15.85 3.28
CA GLY A 104 9.91 -16.38 3.71
C GLY A 104 10.87 -15.32 4.30
N LEU A 105 10.55 -14.03 4.21
CA LEU A 105 11.42 -12.99 4.75
C LEU A 105 11.31 -12.88 6.27
N PRO A 106 12.42 -12.60 6.98
CA PRO A 106 12.38 -12.18 8.37
C PRO A 106 11.53 -10.90 8.56
N VAL A 107 10.93 -10.73 9.74
CA VAL A 107 10.05 -9.60 10.07
C VAL A 107 10.77 -8.26 9.88
N GLU A 108 12.06 -8.21 10.16
CA GLU A 108 12.90 -7.03 10.03
C GLU A 108 12.93 -6.47 8.59
N TYR A 109 12.72 -7.33 7.60
CA TYR A 109 12.80 -6.98 6.19
C TYR A 109 11.46 -7.08 5.45
N ILE A 110 10.38 -7.54 6.09
CA ILE A 110 9.13 -7.80 5.38
C ILE A 110 8.52 -6.54 4.77
N HIS A 111 8.68 -5.39 5.44
CA HIS A 111 8.20 -4.09 4.99
C HIS A 111 9.20 -3.33 4.11
N CYS A 112 10.47 -3.74 4.14
CA CYS A 112 11.57 -3.19 3.34
C CYS A 112 12.37 -4.31 2.64
N PRO A 113 11.75 -5.10 1.74
CA PRO A 113 12.42 -6.26 1.13
C PRO A 113 13.65 -5.88 0.28
N TRP A 114 13.80 -4.61 -0.10
CA TRP A 114 14.98 -4.09 -0.80
C TRP A 114 16.20 -3.91 0.10
N GLU A 115 16.02 -3.78 1.41
CA GLU A 115 17.11 -3.71 2.40
C GLU A 115 17.61 -5.09 2.84
N ALA A 116 16.86 -6.15 2.51
CA ALA A 116 17.22 -7.51 2.86
C ALA A 116 18.55 -7.93 2.19
N PRO A 117 19.53 -8.44 2.99
CA PRO A 117 20.77 -9.00 2.45
C PRO A 117 20.49 -10.09 1.42
N PHE A 118 21.41 -10.27 0.46
CA PHE A 118 21.25 -11.28 -0.58
C PHE A 118 20.99 -12.68 -0.02
N ALA A 119 21.72 -13.07 1.04
CA ALA A 119 21.53 -14.37 1.68
C ALA A 119 20.10 -14.58 2.20
N MET A 120 19.50 -13.55 2.81
CA MET A 120 18.13 -13.61 3.33
C MET A 120 17.10 -13.68 2.21
N ARG A 121 17.29 -12.88 1.15
CA ARG A 121 16.43 -12.94 -0.04
C ARG A 121 16.52 -14.29 -0.75
N ALA A 122 17.73 -14.85 -0.88
CA ALA A 122 17.95 -16.15 -1.47
C ALA A 122 17.27 -17.27 -0.66
N ALA A 123 17.40 -17.26 0.66
CA ALA A 123 16.72 -18.20 1.56
C ALA A 123 15.19 -18.11 1.45
N ALA A 124 14.65 -16.88 1.36
CA ALA A 124 13.24 -16.62 1.13
C ALA A 124 12.77 -16.88 -0.31
N LYS A 125 13.68 -17.27 -1.22
CA LYS A 125 13.43 -17.40 -2.67
C LYS A 125 12.87 -16.11 -3.31
N LEU A 126 13.20 -14.95 -2.75
CA LEU A 126 12.75 -13.64 -3.21
C LEU A 126 13.70 -13.05 -4.25
N GLN A 127 13.15 -12.69 -5.41
CA GLN A 127 13.84 -12.07 -6.55
C GLN A 127 13.14 -10.76 -6.94
N LEU A 128 13.68 -9.64 -6.46
CA LEU A 128 13.17 -8.31 -6.78
C LEU A 128 13.29 -8.01 -8.28
N GLY A 129 12.18 -7.56 -8.88
CA GLY A 129 12.00 -7.40 -10.32
C GLY A 129 11.49 -8.65 -11.04
N ARG A 130 11.36 -9.80 -10.37
CA ARG A 130 10.84 -11.03 -10.97
C ARG A 130 9.57 -11.53 -10.26
N ASN A 131 9.70 -12.01 -9.02
CA ASN A 131 8.56 -12.53 -8.25
C ASN A 131 7.98 -11.51 -7.26
N TYR A 132 8.68 -10.41 -7.02
CA TYR A 132 8.16 -9.21 -6.38
C TYR A 132 8.75 -7.99 -7.08
N PRO A 133 7.99 -6.93 -7.39
CA PRO A 133 8.51 -5.78 -8.13
C PRO A 133 9.60 -5.03 -7.36
N LYS A 134 10.44 -4.31 -8.10
CA LYS A 134 11.28 -3.26 -7.51
C LYS A 134 10.37 -2.07 -7.16
N ARG A 135 10.79 -1.25 -6.20
CA ARG A 135 10.08 -0.02 -5.84
C ARG A 135 9.94 0.88 -7.08
N ILE A 136 8.72 1.38 -7.30
CA ILE A 136 8.42 2.30 -8.42
C ILE A 136 8.83 3.75 -8.13
N VAL A 137 9.01 4.07 -6.85
CA VAL A 137 9.55 5.33 -6.35
C VAL A 137 10.73 4.98 -5.44
N LEU A 138 11.83 5.71 -5.54
CA LEU A 138 13.02 5.46 -4.71
C LEU A 138 13.18 6.49 -3.59
N ASP A 139 12.76 7.71 -3.87
CA ASP A 139 12.80 8.84 -2.96
C ASP A 139 11.42 9.08 -2.36
N LEU A 140 11.33 9.02 -1.03
CA LEU A 140 10.10 9.25 -0.28
C LEU A 140 10.17 10.54 0.54
N GLU A 141 11.23 11.33 0.36
CA GLU A 141 11.41 12.66 0.99
C GLU A 141 10.82 13.78 0.13
#